data_AF-A0A945L9E8-F1
#
_entry.id   AF-A0A945L9E8-F1
#
_cell.length_a   1.000
_cell.length_b   1.000
_cell.length_c   1.000
_cell.angle_alpha   90.00
_cell.angle_beta   90.00
_cell.angle_gamma   90.00
#
_symmetry.space_group_name_H-M   'P 1'
#
loop_
_entity.id
_entity.type
_entity.pdbx_description
1 polymer ?
#
loop_
_entity_poly.entity_id
_entity_poly.type
_entity_poly.pdbx_seq_one_letter_code
_entity_poly.pdbx_strand_id
1 'polypeptide(L)' 'MKVEQLYTDCLAQGAYYIESNGEAAVIDPLREVGTYISMAADRGAKIKYVFETHFHADFVSGHL' A
#
# COMPACT_ATOMS: atom_id res chain seq x y z
N MET A 1 7.15 14.52 2.57
CA MET A 1 5.94 13.79 2.18
C MET A 1 6.17 13.17 0.80
N LYS A 2 5.89 11.88 0.66
CA LYS A 2 5.95 11.13 -0.61
C LYS A 2 4.62 10.40 -0.81
N VAL A 3 4.20 10.32 -2.07
CA VAL A 3 3.01 9.58 -2.49
C VAL A 3 3.40 8.79 -3.74
N GLU A 4 3.11 7.50 -3.74
CA GLU A 4 3.45 6.60 -4.83
C GLU A 4 2.26 5.70 -5.12
N GLN A 5 1.85 5.65 -6.39
CA GLN A 5 0.81 4.76 -6.85
C GLN A 5 1.45 3.47 -7.34
N LEU A 6 0.91 2.34 -6.87
CA LEU A 6 1.25 1.01 -7.35
C LEU A 6 0.05 0.50 -8.12
N TYR A 7 0.15 0.52 -9.46
CA TYR A 7 -0.93 0.10 -10.34
C TYR A 7 -0.69 -1.31 -10.86
N THR A 8 -1.72 -2.16 -10.77
CA THR A 8 -1.70 -3.54 -11.26
C THR A 8 -2.59 -3.65 -12.48
N ASP A 9 -1.98 -3.60 -13.66
CA ASP A 9 -2.68 -3.52 -14.94
C ASP A 9 -3.70 -4.64 -15.17
N CYS A 10 -3.39 -5.88 -14.78
CA CYS A 10 -4.28 -7.01 -15.00
C CYS A 10 -5.57 -6.98 -14.16
N LEU A 11 -5.58 -6.22 -13.07
CA LEU A 11 -6.74 -6.01 -12.20
C LEU A 11 -7.34 -4.61 -12.35
N ALA A 12 -6.70 -3.75 -13.15
CA ALA A 12 -7.00 -2.31 -13.18
C ALA A 12 -7.02 -1.66 -11.78
N GLN A 13 -6.22 -2.19 -10.85
CA GLN A 13 -6.23 -1.85 -9.43
C GLN A 13 -5.11 -0.87 -9.09
N GLY A 14 -5.41 0.16 -8.29
CA GLY A 14 -4.42 1.11 -7.80
C GLY A 14 -4.33 1.09 -6.27
N ALA A 15 -3.19 0.65 -5.74
CA ALA A 15 -2.82 0.85 -4.35
C ALA A 15 -1.98 2.12 -4.19
N TYR A 16 -1.96 2.71 -3.00
CA TYR A 16 -1.12 3.87 -2.72
C TYR A 16 -0.23 3.66 -1.50
N TYR A 17 1.04 4.02 -1.64
CA TYR A 17 1.99 4.15 -0.54
C TYR A 17 2.20 5.64 -0.25
N ILE A 18 1.88 6.07 0.97
CA ILE A 18 2.01 7.46 1.42
C ILE A 18 2.95 7.49 2.60
N GLU A 19 3.94 8.37 2.57
CA GLU A 19 4.98 8.45 3.59
C GLU A 19 5.26 9.90 4.01
N SER A 20 5.41 10.12 5.31
CA SER A 20 5.89 11.38 5.86
C SER A 20 6.59 11.16 7.20
N ASN A 21 7.74 11.81 7.41
CA ASN A 21 8.49 11.79 8.67
C ASN A 21 8.79 10.37 9.22
N GLY A 22 9.13 9.42 8.34
CA GLY A 22 9.43 8.04 8.75
C GLY A 22 8.20 7.19 9.11
N GLU A 23 6.99 7.69 8.83
CA GLU A 23 5.75 6.94 8.98
C GLU A 23 5.09 6.76 7.62
N ALA A 24 4.51 5.59 7.39
CA ALA A 24 3.83 5.26 6.15
C ALA A 24 2.40 4.74 6.37
N ALA A 25 1.55 5.04 5.41
CA ALA A 25 0.21 4.50 5.26
C ALA A 25 0.10 3.81 3.89
N VAL A 26 -0.59 2.67 3.84
CA VAL A 26 -0.92 1.97 2.59
C VAL A 26 -2.43 2.01 2.39
N ILE A 27 -2.88 2.37 1.20
CA ILE A 27 -4.30 2.41 0.81
C ILE A 27 -4.55 1.29 -0.19
N ASP A 28 -5.59 0.49 0.06
CA ASP A 28 -6.04 -0.64 -0.75
C ASP A 28 -4.91 -1.61 -1.15
N PRO A 29 -4.12 -2.16 -0.19
CA PRO A 29 -3.04 -3.09 -0.50
C PRO A 29 -3.54 -4.36 -1.18
N LEU A 30 -2.79 -4.85 -2.16
CA LEU A 30 -2.94 -6.21 -2.65
C LEU A 30 -2.49 -7.22 -1.58
N ARG A 31 -2.96 -8.47 -1.69
CA ARG A 31 -2.56 -9.59 -0.82
C ARG A 31 -1.04 -9.79 -0.74
N GLU A 32 -0.33 -9.58 -1.84
CA GLU A 32 1.13 -9.65 -1.88
C GLU A 32 1.73 -8.33 -1.37
N VAL A 33 1.97 -8.25 -0.06
CA VAL A 33 2.37 -7.00 0.62
C VAL A 33 3.87 -6.68 0.58
N GLY A 34 4.69 -7.58 0.02
CA GLY A 34 6.15 -7.48 0.06
C GLY A 34 6.69 -6.15 -0.46
N THR A 35 6.12 -5.65 -1.56
CA THR A 35 6.53 -4.38 -2.17
C THR A 35 6.42 -3.20 -1.20
N TYR A 36 5.32 -3.08 -0.45
CA TYR A 36 5.14 -1.99 0.51
C TYR A 36 6.13 -2.07 1.66
N ILE A 37 6.39 -3.29 2.16
CA ILE A 37 7.34 -3.54 3.24
C ILE A 37 8.76 -3.17 2.81
N SER A 38 9.18 -3.60 1.62
CA SER A 38 10.48 -3.25 1.05
C SER A 38 10.63 -1.74 0.85
N MET A 39 9.62 -1.08 0.28
CA MET A 39 9.62 0.39 0.12
C MET A 39 9.80 1.12 1.44
N ALA A 40 9.10 0.69 2.50
CA ALA A 40 9.24 1.27 3.82
C ALA A 40 10.63 1.03 4.42
N ALA A 41 11.15 -0.19 4.32
CA ALA A 41 12.48 -0.55 4.82
C ALA A 41 13.59 0.26 4.12
N ASP A 42 13.56 0.34 2.79
CA ASP A 42 14.54 1.06 1.97
C ASP A 42 14.58 2.56 2.27
N ARG A 43 13.46 3.11 2.77
CA ARG A 43 13.30 4.54 3.08
C ARG A 43 13.42 4.84 4.57
N GLY A 44 13.64 3.84 5.41
CA GLY A 44 13.68 4.00 6.86
C GLY A 44 12.34 4.42 7.47
N ALA A 45 11.23 4.09 6.80
CA ALA A 45 9.88 4.36 7.25
C ALA A 45 9.24 3.12 7.89
N LYS A 46 8.28 3.37 8.78
CA LYS A 46 7.44 2.32 9.40
C LYS A 46 6.01 2.46 8.90
N ILE A 47 5.47 1.39 8.31
CA ILE A 47 4.04 1.31 8.01
C ILE A 47 3.29 1.26 9.34
N LYS A 48 2.49 2.29 9.60
CA LYS A 48 1.66 2.41 10.81
C LYS A 48 0.18 2.22 10.52
N TYR A 49 -0.24 2.44 9.28
CA TYR A 49 -1.63 2.47 8.89
C TYR A 49 -1.85 1.70 7.60
N VAL A 50 -2.96 0.98 7.57
CA VAL A 50 -3.51 0.37 6.36
C VAL A 50 -4.96 0.81 6.28
N PHE A 51 -5.37 1.34 5.13
CA PHE A 51 -6.72 1.82 4.89
C PHE A 51 -7.33 1.08 3.70
N GLU A 52 -8.58 0.68 3.88
CA GLU A 52 -9.43 0.19 2.81
C GLU A 52 -10.42 1.30 2.45
N THR A 53 -10.56 1.60 1.17
CA THR A 53 -11.57 2.55 0.69
C THR A 53 -12.97 1.94 0.76
N HIS A 54 -13.07 0.63 0.51
CA HIS A 54 -14.30 -0.16 0.54
C HIS A 54 -13.97 -1.65 0.65
N PHE A 55 -14.99 -2.50 0.75
CA PHE A 55 -14.80 -3.95 0.59
C PHE A 55 -14.66 -4.30 -0.89
N HIS A 56 -13.45 -4.70 -1.28
CA HIS A 56 -13.16 -5.10 -2.66
C HIS A 56 -13.89 -6.39 -3.04
N ALA A 57 -14.34 -6.47 -4.30
CA ALA A 57 -15.10 -7.60 -4.84
C ALA A 57 -14.33 -8.36 -5.94
N ASP A 58 -13.17 -7.84 -6.32
CA ASP A 58 -12.40 -8.15 -7.52
C ASP A 58 -10.96 -8.57 -7.21
N PHE A 59 -10.45 -8.27 -6.01
CA PHE A 59 -9.18 -8.81 -5.52
C PHE A 59 -9.23 -9.09 -4.01
N VAL A 60 -8.26 -9.87 -3.53
CA VAL A 60 -8.08 -10.09 -2.10
C VAL A 60 -7.15 -9.00 -1.55
N SER A 61 -7.67 -8.18 -0.63
CA SER A 61 -6.85 -7.16 0.02
C SER A 61 -5.86 -7.76 1.04
N GLY A 62 -4.69 -7.13 1.15
CA GLY A 62 -3.62 -7.44 2.10
C GLY A 62 -3.68 -6.67 3.42
N HIS A 63 -4.88 -6.26 3.88
CA HIS A 63 -5.06 -5.51 5.13
C HIS A 63 -5.00 -6.35 6.42
N LEU A 64 -4.90 -7.68 6.30
CA LEU A 64 -4.90 -8.64 7.42
C LEU A 64 -3.52 -9.27 7.66
#